data_AF-A0A850MHQ5-F1
#
_entry.id   AF-A0A850MHQ5-F1
#
_cell.length_a   1.000
_cell.length_b   1.000
_cell.length_c   1.000
_cell.angle_alpha   90.00
_cell.angle_beta   90.00
_cell.angle_gamma   90.00
#
_symmetry.space_group_name_H-M   'P 1'
#
loop_
_entity.id
_entity.type
_entity.pdbx_description
1 polymer ?
#
loop_
_entity_poly.entity_id
_entity_poly.type
_entity_poly.pdbx_seq_one_letter_code
_entity_poly.pdbx_strand_id
1 'polypeptide(L)'
;MNIDNEGFIAPREKPITYPGKIPKFSFMIEGEEFYEINIEKNKPLDQSIIEGLNLPSHGNKIAIYDFCIEKGIPNLFSRVAILSYGSNCNPAQLKHKFKPTDLKNEPIFAIECECSNVDSAYLAELAFYGSLPAGIIQSPGTTLKAFVLFLTADQLKLVDKTESRGTYYDLVEIKESCKLANGEYLYPIYTYIPKKPFLVTEDKKPIRLEALKASDEKFKGLNQKEVLEYIFRNFFSEEESKDLALNLFNKPITKKDSRIQKIQQRITDKYSKSFDFTNTSSEKEKIFSFFTPSPIIEGSFQVLGTSIRSDAGSNYICELNSSILKNNDIANGSYVLLLNEVEDPFLDKHRIFAIQANCLKNDFLKSNEIRVDQSIRDALGLKKGEGIRIVKSRLKKPPFYERLFNYQYVFCRVKRSEIVDMEKRMVRIFQDTMEIIGIEPGDIIVIESEFESVKNRAFEISVDAVKKRIELEKKSSKAFLEAKAAGTAGGIFDIDCTSYFNLTLEGEDIPPIYMDKEMRDKLRVGFCDAVRIRRTAMNPVEREFTDFVMIIIIAMLGIVLTIPNLSFVASISIIVSIIIVAVILITMKIRHQIS
;
A
#
# COMPACT_ATOMS: atom_id res chain seq x y z
N MET A 1 0.45 30.23 -14.72
CA MET A 1 1.50 31.16 -14.24
C MET A 1 2.80 30.67 -14.82
N ASN A 2 3.78 31.52 -15.13
CA ASN A 2 5.06 31.02 -15.63
C ASN A 2 5.98 30.66 -14.45
N ILE A 3 6.57 29.46 -14.46
CA ILE A 3 7.46 28.95 -13.39
C ILE A 3 8.58 29.95 -13.06
N ASP A 4 9.16 30.59 -14.08
CA ASP A 4 10.29 31.50 -13.91
C ASP A 4 9.83 32.84 -13.32
N ASN A 5 8.60 33.28 -13.65
CA ASN A 5 8.00 34.51 -13.10
C ASN A 5 7.64 34.37 -11.61
N GLU A 6 7.31 33.16 -11.15
CA GLU A 6 7.03 32.86 -9.74
C GLU A 6 8.32 32.74 -8.87
N GLY A 7 9.48 32.98 -9.48
CA GLY A 7 10.78 32.99 -8.82
C GLY A 7 11.25 31.60 -8.36
N PHE A 8 10.73 30.53 -8.96
CA PHE A 8 11.27 29.19 -8.72
C PHE A 8 12.57 29.02 -9.52
N ILE A 9 13.69 28.86 -8.81
CA ILE A 9 15.00 28.58 -9.40
C ILE A 9 15.38 27.15 -9.07
N ALA A 10 15.82 26.39 -10.08
CA ALA A 10 16.26 25.02 -9.87
C ALA A 10 17.52 25.00 -8.98
N PRO A 11 17.63 24.09 -7.99
CA PRO A 11 18.81 23.99 -7.14
C PRO A 11 20.09 23.69 -7.94
N ARG A 12 19.99 23.14 -9.15
CA ARG A 12 21.15 23.00 -10.03
C ARG A 12 21.72 24.33 -10.52
N GLU A 13 20.88 25.34 -10.70
CA GLU A 13 21.28 26.68 -11.13
C GLU A 13 21.75 27.52 -9.94
N LYS A 14 21.11 27.35 -8.78
CA LYS A 14 21.48 27.98 -7.52
C LYS A 14 21.67 26.94 -6.39
N PRO A 15 22.84 26.28 -6.33
CA PRO A 15 23.10 25.16 -5.40
C PRO A 15 22.87 25.45 -3.93
N ILE A 16 23.13 26.68 -3.50
CA ILE A 16 22.96 27.12 -2.11
C ILE A 16 21.48 27.16 -1.66
N THR A 17 20.52 27.02 -2.58
CA THR A 17 19.09 27.03 -2.23
C THR A 17 18.47 25.64 -2.20
N TYR A 18 19.24 24.55 -2.30
CA TYR A 18 18.70 23.17 -2.27
C TYR A 18 17.72 22.94 -1.12
N PRO A 19 16.56 22.26 -1.36
CA PRO A 19 16.09 21.63 -2.60
C PRO A 19 15.52 22.62 -3.64
N GLY A 20 15.57 23.92 -3.37
CA GLY A 20 14.90 24.98 -4.09
C GLY A 20 13.75 25.54 -3.24
N LYS A 21 13.09 26.58 -3.75
CA LYS A 21 11.83 27.09 -3.16
C LYS A 21 10.76 26.00 -3.31
N ILE A 22 10.14 25.61 -2.20
CA ILE A 22 9.06 24.62 -2.17
C ILE A 22 7.71 25.36 -2.12
N PRO A 23 6.75 25.04 -3.01
CA PRO A 23 5.40 25.61 -2.95
C PRO A 23 4.69 25.30 -1.62
N LYS A 24 3.75 26.16 -1.21
CA LYS A 24 2.92 25.99 0.00
C LYS A 24 1.55 25.36 -0.29
N PHE A 25 1.37 24.87 -1.51
CA PHE A 25 0.13 24.37 -2.05
C PHE A 25 0.44 23.26 -3.06
N SER A 26 -0.53 22.40 -3.30
CA SER A 26 -0.48 21.38 -4.36
C SER A 26 -0.46 22.04 -5.73
N PHE A 27 0.27 21.49 -6.69
CA PHE A 27 0.50 22.15 -7.98
C PHE A 27 0.56 21.18 -9.15
N MET A 28 0.32 21.71 -10.34
CA MET A 28 0.55 21.03 -11.62
C MET A 28 1.56 21.83 -12.44
N ILE A 29 2.47 21.14 -13.11
CA ILE A 29 3.30 21.73 -14.18
C ILE A 29 2.96 21.09 -15.51
N GLU A 30 2.90 21.90 -16.57
CA GLU A 30 2.73 21.47 -17.96
C GLU A 30 3.57 22.39 -18.86
N GLY A 31 4.66 21.88 -19.44
CA GLY A 31 5.58 22.72 -20.21
C GLY A 31 6.24 23.81 -19.36
N GLU A 32 5.97 25.06 -19.72
CA GLU A 32 6.47 26.26 -19.03
C GLU A 32 5.47 26.82 -18.00
N GLU A 33 4.26 26.23 -17.97
CA GLU A 33 3.15 26.68 -17.13
C GLU A 33 3.14 25.97 -15.78
N PHE A 34 2.72 26.74 -14.79
CA PHE A 34 2.55 26.37 -13.40
C PHE A 34 1.12 26.73 -12.96
N TYR A 35 0.45 25.76 -12.36
CA TYR A 35 -0.93 25.86 -11.92
C TYR A 35 -1.04 25.46 -10.47
N GLU A 36 -1.82 26.22 -9.70
CA GLU A 36 -2.17 25.84 -8.33
C GLU A 36 -3.32 24.83 -8.36
N ILE A 37 -3.25 23.83 -7.50
CA ILE A 37 -4.32 22.86 -7.28
C ILE A 37 -4.93 23.15 -5.91
N ASN A 38 -6.17 23.63 -5.92
CA ASN A 38 -6.96 23.84 -4.73
C ASN A 38 -7.59 22.51 -4.31
N ILE A 39 -7.17 22.01 -3.16
CA ILE A 39 -7.60 20.74 -2.60
C ILE A 39 -8.50 20.98 -1.40
N GLU A 40 -9.73 20.52 -1.49
CA GLU A 40 -10.67 20.54 -0.38
C GLU A 40 -10.58 19.25 0.45
N LYS A 41 -10.61 19.38 1.77
CA LYS A 41 -10.64 18.23 2.69
C LYS A 41 -11.91 17.41 2.48
N ASN A 42 -11.77 16.10 2.54
CA ASN A 42 -12.82 15.09 2.41
C ASN A 42 -13.53 15.08 1.05
N LYS A 43 -12.97 15.74 0.02
CA LYS A 43 -13.39 15.55 -1.37
C LYS A 43 -12.45 14.57 -2.09
N PRO A 44 -12.97 13.79 -3.06
CA PRO A 44 -12.14 12.97 -3.93
C PRO A 44 -11.05 13.81 -4.61
N LEU A 45 -9.82 13.30 -4.62
CA LEU A 45 -8.66 14.05 -5.11
C LEU A 45 -8.81 14.51 -6.57
N ASP A 46 -9.45 13.69 -7.40
CA ASP A 46 -9.73 13.96 -8.82
C ASP A 46 -10.74 15.09 -9.05
N GLN A 47 -11.52 15.45 -8.03
CA GLN A 47 -12.41 16.62 -8.03
C GLN A 47 -11.71 17.91 -7.56
N SER A 48 -10.42 17.85 -7.20
CA SER A 48 -9.65 19.04 -6.85
C SER A 48 -9.56 19.98 -8.05
N ILE A 49 -9.50 21.29 -7.79
CA ILE A 49 -9.60 22.31 -8.83
C ILE A 49 -8.22 22.83 -9.20
N ILE A 50 -7.86 22.72 -10.47
CA ILE A 50 -6.70 23.38 -11.06
C ILE A 50 -7.10 24.83 -11.37
N GLU A 51 -6.32 25.80 -10.90
CA GLU A 51 -6.53 27.22 -11.16
C GLU A 51 -5.40 27.80 -12.01
N GLY A 52 -5.73 28.49 -13.11
CA GLY A 52 -4.76 29.20 -13.95
C GLY A 52 -5.35 29.80 -15.24
N LEU A 53 -4.65 30.79 -15.79
CA LEU A 53 -5.15 31.65 -16.89
C LEU A 53 -5.24 30.98 -18.27
N ASN A 54 -4.53 29.86 -18.47
CA ASN A 54 -4.39 29.18 -19.76
C ASN A 54 -4.97 27.76 -19.73
N LEU A 55 -6.10 27.55 -19.06
CA LEU A 55 -6.75 26.24 -19.01
C LEU A 55 -7.67 26.03 -20.22
N PRO A 56 -7.74 24.81 -20.78
CA PRO A 56 -8.63 24.53 -21.91
C PRO A 56 -10.10 24.67 -21.47
N SER A 57 -10.94 25.21 -22.37
CA SER A 57 -12.42 25.17 -22.38
C SER A 57 -13.23 25.68 -21.15
N HIS A 58 -12.61 25.92 -19.99
CA HIS A 58 -13.28 26.21 -18.72
C HIS A 58 -12.83 27.53 -18.05
N GLY A 59 -12.24 28.44 -18.82
CA GLY A 59 -11.80 29.75 -18.30
C GLY A 59 -10.56 29.60 -17.42
N ASN A 60 -10.67 29.94 -16.12
CA ASN A 60 -9.54 29.94 -15.19
C ASN A 60 -9.55 28.83 -14.14
N LYS A 61 -10.53 27.92 -14.15
CA LYS A 61 -10.66 26.81 -13.20
C LYS A 61 -11.18 25.55 -13.88
N ILE A 62 -10.60 24.39 -13.58
CA ILE A 62 -11.05 23.09 -14.08
C ILE A 62 -10.79 22.00 -13.04
N ALA A 63 -11.66 21.00 -12.90
CA ALA A 63 -11.35 19.85 -12.05
C ALA A 63 -10.23 19.00 -12.67
N ILE A 64 -9.41 18.34 -11.85
CA ILE A 64 -8.33 17.47 -12.36
C ILE A 64 -8.89 16.38 -13.29
N TYR A 65 -10.03 15.79 -12.92
CA TYR A 65 -10.72 14.79 -13.72
C TYR A 65 -11.07 15.31 -15.13
N ASP A 66 -11.74 16.46 -15.21
CA ASP A 66 -12.16 17.05 -16.47
C ASP A 66 -10.95 17.46 -17.33
N PHE A 67 -9.91 18.03 -16.71
CA PHE A 67 -8.66 18.36 -17.40
C PHE A 67 -8.01 17.13 -18.04
N CYS A 68 -7.98 16.00 -17.32
CA CYS A 68 -7.41 14.77 -17.85
C CYS A 68 -8.23 14.23 -19.04
N ILE A 69 -9.56 14.32 -18.97
CA ILE A 69 -10.46 13.91 -20.06
C ILE A 69 -10.25 14.79 -21.29
N GLU A 70 -10.27 16.11 -21.15
CA GLU A 70 -10.13 17.04 -22.27
C GLU A 70 -8.79 16.89 -22.98
N LYS A 71 -7.73 16.59 -22.22
CA LYS A 71 -6.39 16.35 -22.76
C LYS A 71 -6.19 14.92 -23.28
N GLY A 72 -7.13 14.00 -23.05
CA GLY A 72 -7.00 12.59 -23.42
C GLY A 72 -5.83 11.89 -22.70
N ILE A 73 -5.56 12.26 -21.45
CA ILE A 73 -4.43 11.75 -20.66
C ILE A 73 -4.89 10.89 -19.48
N PRO A 74 -4.03 10.00 -18.94
CA PRO A 74 -4.37 9.22 -17.75
C PRO A 74 -4.67 10.10 -16.54
N ASN A 75 -5.73 9.73 -15.79
CA ASN A 75 -6.10 10.35 -14.53
C ASN A 75 -5.02 10.14 -13.44
N LEU A 76 -5.16 10.81 -12.29
CA LEU A 76 -4.24 10.69 -11.16
C LEU A 76 -4.05 9.25 -10.68
N PHE A 77 -5.12 8.48 -10.54
CA PHE A 77 -5.07 7.11 -9.99
C PHE A 77 -4.51 6.08 -10.97
N SER A 78 -4.40 6.42 -12.25
CA SER A 78 -3.69 5.62 -13.27
C SER A 78 -2.19 5.92 -13.33
N ARG A 79 -1.67 6.78 -12.44
CA ARG A 79 -0.26 7.18 -12.36
C ARG A 79 0.41 6.55 -11.15
N VAL A 80 1.73 6.46 -11.20
CA VAL A 80 2.55 5.99 -10.09
C VAL A 80 2.77 7.14 -9.12
N ALA A 81 2.42 6.90 -7.86
CA ALA A 81 2.60 7.85 -6.77
C ALA A 81 4.01 7.77 -6.18
N ILE A 82 4.78 8.85 -6.27
CA ILE A 82 6.14 8.96 -5.76
C ILE A 82 6.22 10.02 -4.66
N LEU A 83 6.48 9.62 -3.42
CA LEU A 83 6.84 10.55 -2.35
C LEU A 83 8.16 11.23 -2.71
N SER A 84 8.10 12.56 -2.82
CA SER A 84 9.23 13.44 -3.07
C SER A 84 9.57 14.24 -1.83
N TYR A 85 10.83 14.14 -1.39
CA TYR A 85 11.35 14.70 -0.14
C TYR A 85 12.64 15.53 -0.37
N GLY A 86 12.82 16.06 -1.57
CA GLY A 86 14.03 16.76 -1.97
C GLY A 86 13.81 17.66 -3.17
N SER A 87 14.77 17.67 -4.10
CA SER A 87 14.75 18.58 -5.25
C SER A 87 13.53 18.40 -6.18
N ASN A 88 12.89 17.23 -6.17
CA ASN A 88 11.64 16.97 -6.89
C ASN A 88 10.42 17.71 -6.31
N CYS A 89 10.52 18.32 -5.13
CA CYS A 89 9.50 19.23 -4.61
C CYS A 89 9.55 20.62 -5.27
N ASN A 90 10.60 20.93 -6.04
CA ASN A 90 10.77 22.22 -6.70
C ASN A 90 10.27 22.18 -8.16
N PRO A 91 9.30 23.03 -8.55
CA PRO A 91 8.76 23.04 -9.92
C PRO A 91 9.80 23.29 -11.01
N ALA A 92 10.74 24.22 -10.79
CA ALA A 92 11.80 24.52 -11.76
C ALA A 92 12.78 23.36 -11.95
N GLN A 93 13.05 22.59 -10.89
CA GLN A 93 13.85 21.37 -10.98
C GLN A 93 13.15 20.29 -11.80
N LEU A 94 11.84 20.09 -11.59
CA LEU A 94 11.05 19.18 -12.40
C LEU A 94 11.05 19.65 -13.86
N LYS A 95 10.70 20.91 -14.15
CA LYS A 95 10.80 21.49 -15.50
C LYS A 95 12.15 21.21 -16.15
N HIS A 96 13.26 21.44 -15.44
CA HIS A 96 14.59 21.13 -15.98
C HIS A 96 14.74 19.63 -16.35
N LYS A 97 14.25 18.70 -15.52
CA LYS A 97 14.34 17.26 -15.80
C LYS A 97 13.57 16.87 -17.07
N PHE A 98 12.39 17.46 -17.28
CA PHE A 98 11.48 17.10 -18.38
C PHE A 98 11.74 17.87 -19.68
N LYS A 99 12.26 19.10 -19.62
CA LYS A 99 12.57 19.97 -20.77
C LYS A 99 13.30 19.31 -21.95
N PRO A 100 14.33 18.46 -21.76
CA PRO A 100 15.05 17.84 -22.88
C PRO A 100 14.35 16.61 -23.49
N THR A 101 13.09 16.34 -23.12
CA THR A 101 12.35 15.14 -23.54
C THR A 101 11.03 15.51 -24.21
N ASP A 102 10.46 14.57 -24.95
CA ASP A 102 9.14 14.74 -25.56
C ASP A 102 8.02 14.81 -24.50
N LEU A 103 8.30 14.38 -23.27
CA LEU A 103 7.40 14.46 -22.12
C LEU A 103 7.29 15.86 -21.51
N LYS A 104 8.02 16.87 -22.01
CA LYS A 104 8.04 18.22 -21.45
C LYS A 104 6.66 18.89 -21.35
N ASN A 105 5.75 18.53 -22.26
CA ASN A 105 4.39 19.06 -22.31
C ASN A 105 3.38 18.15 -21.62
N GLU A 106 3.79 17.02 -21.05
CA GLU A 106 2.88 16.19 -20.26
C GLU A 106 2.74 16.76 -18.85
N PRO A 107 1.52 16.81 -18.29
CA PRO A 107 1.31 17.36 -16.97
C PRO A 107 1.86 16.42 -15.89
N ILE A 108 2.45 17.04 -14.87
CA ILE A 108 2.89 16.39 -13.63
C ILE A 108 2.14 17.03 -12.48
N PHE A 109 1.43 16.20 -11.72
CA PHE A 109 0.70 16.62 -10.53
C PHE A 109 1.54 16.35 -9.29
N ALA A 110 1.68 17.37 -8.45
CA ALA A 110 2.37 17.32 -7.17
C ALA A 110 1.38 17.67 -6.07
N ILE A 111 0.99 16.68 -5.27
CA ILE A 111 -0.03 16.80 -4.23
C ILE A 111 0.63 16.83 -2.86
N GLU A 112 0.29 17.81 -2.04
CA GLU A 112 0.78 17.91 -0.67
C GLU A 112 0.38 16.68 0.16
N CYS A 113 1.31 16.25 1.02
CA CYS A 113 1.11 15.10 1.88
C CYS A 113 1.84 15.23 3.21
N GLU A 114 1.38 14.44 4.18
CA GLU A 114 1.98 14.22 5.49
C GLU A 114 2.33 12.73 5.63
N CYS A 115 3.63 12.42 5.72
CA CYS A 115 4.12 11.04 5.85
C CYS A 115 4.67 10.79 7.27
N SER A 116 4.15 9.75 7.92
CA SER A 116 4.45 9.45 9.33
C SER A 116 5.72 8.62 9.50
N ASN A 117 6.39 8.77 10.64
CA ASN A 117 7.60 8.02 11.06
C ASN A 117 8.82 8.18 10.14
N VAL A 118 8.86 9.24 9.34
CA VAL A 118 9.96 9.54 8.42
C VAL A 118 10.38 11.00 8.52
N ASP A 119 11.61 11.28 8.09
CA ASP A 119 12.16 12.62 7.92
C ASP A 119 13.04 12.66 6.66
N SER A 120 13.49 13.85 6.25
CA SER A 120 14.43 14.05 5.14
C SER A 120 15.75 14.58 5.68
N ALA A 121 16.87 13.94 5.34
CA ALA A 121 18.19 14.29 5.87
C ALA A 121 19.26 14.39 4.77
N TYR A 122 20.26 15.24 4.99
CA TYR A 122 21.33 15.45 4.03
C TYR A 122 22.21 14.22 3.88
N LEU A 123 22.58 13.90 2.64
CA LEU A 123 23.57 12.88 2.34
C LEU A 123 24.98 13.42 2.56
N ALA A 124 25.89 12.58 3.01
CA ALA A 124 27.32 12.89 3.09
C ALA A 124 27.97 12.76 1.70
N GLU A 125 27.40 13.43 0.71
CA GLU A 125 27.89 13.48 -0.67
C GLU A 125 27.48 14.80 -1.32
N LEU A 126 28.38 15.40 -2.07
CA LEU A 126 28.11 16.61 -2.84
C LEU A 126 27.67 16.22 -4.24
N ALA A 127 26.55 16.77 -4.69
CA ALA A 127 26.15 16.67 -6.08
C ALA A 127 27.17 17.39 -6.97
N PHE A 128 27.25 17.01 -8.26
CA PHE A 128 28.20 17.62 -9.20
C PHE A 128 28.00 19.13 -9.42
N TYR A 129 26.85 19.66 -9.03
CA TYR A 129 26.52 21.08 -9.08
C TYR A 129 26.71 21.78 -7.72
N GLY A 130 27.20 21.09 -6.69
CA GLY A 130 27.68 21.72 -5.44
C GLY A 130 26.69 21.80 -4.29
N SER A 131 25.50 21.20 -4.39
CA SER A 131 24.58 21.06 -3.26
C SER A 131 24.79 19.72 -2.54
N LEU A 132 24.34 19.65 -1.29
CA LEU A 132 24.13 18.37 -0.61
C LEU A 132 22.70 17.91 -0.92
N PRO A 133 22.52 16.77 -1.60
CA PRO A 133 21.20 16.20 -1.79
C PRO A 133 20.67 15.61 -0.47
N ALA A 134 19.36 15.38 -0.43
CA ALA A 134 18.70 14.74 0.69
C ALA A 134 18.32 13.27 0.39
N GLY A 135 18.17 12.49 1.44
CA GLY A 135 17.60 11.16 1.44
C GLY A 135 16.47 11.07 2.47
N ILE A 136 15.51 10.19 2.24
CA ILE A 136 14.49 9.88 3.24
C ILE A 136 15.07 8.92 4.29
N ILE A 137 14.73 9.15 5.55
CA ILE A 137 15.21 8.37 6.70
C ILE A 137 14.07 8.07 7.67
N GLN A 138 14.14 6.94 8.38
CA GLN A 138 13.21 6.68 9.48
C GLN A 138 13.43 7.65 10.63
N SER A 139 12.32 8.18 11.14
CA SER A 139 12.28 9.01 12.33
C SER A 139 10.98 8.71 13.08
N PRO A 140 10.94 7.68 13.93
CA PRO A 140 9.73 7.29 14.64
C PRO A 140 9.11 8.46 15.41
N GLY A 141 7.83 8.69 15.17
CA GLY A 141 7.06 9.80 15.75
C GLY A 141 7.16 11.13 15.01
N THR A 142 8.06 11.29 14.03
CA THR A 142 8.11 12.49 13.18
C THR A 142 7.12 12.38 12.02
N THR A 143 6.43 13.48 11.69
CA THR A 143 5.57 13.54 10.49
C THR A 143 6.14 14.56 9.50
N LEU A 144 6.61 14.08 8.35
CA LEU A 144 7.20 14.89 7.30
C LEU A 144 6.11 15.47 6.38
N LYS A 145 6.15 16.78 6.13
CA LYS A 145 5.32 17.45 5.10
C LYS A 145 6.08 17.51 3.80
N ALA A 146 5.50 16.94 2.74
CA ALA A 146 6.17 16.72 1.47
C ALA A 146 5.16 16.73 0.31
N PHE A 147 5.57 16.27 -0.87
CA PHE A 147 4.71 16.14 -2.04
C PHE A 147 4.72 14.72 -2.58
N VAL A 148 3.57 14.24 -3.03
CA VAL A 148 3.46 13.06 -3.88
C VAL A 148 3.38 13.50 -5.33
N LEU A 149 4.32 13.03 -6.14
CA LEU A 149 4.26 13.19 -7.59
C LEU A 149 3.46 12.04 -8.20
N PHE A 150 2.49 12.36 -9.04
CA PHE A 150 1.76 11.39 -9.83
C PHE A 150 2.33 11.34 -11.24
N LEU A 151 3.10 10.28 -11.52
CA LEU A 151 3.87 10.13 -12.76
C LEU A 151 3.28 9.05 -13.68
N THR A 152 3.21 9.32 -14.98
CA THR A 152 2.99 8.26 -15.97
C THR A 152 4.17 7.27 -15.98
N ALA A 153 4.02 6.14 -16.67
CA ALA A 153 5.10 5.15 -16.80
C ALA A 153 6.39 5.76 -17.38
N ASP A 154 6.25 6.62 -18.39
CA ASP A 154 7.39 7.21 -19.08
C ASP A 154 7.99 8.37 -18.29
N GLN A 155 7.14 9.16 -17.61
CA GLN A 155 7.61 10.15 -16.65
C GLN A 155 8.42 9.48 -15.52
N LEU A 156 7.98 8.32 -15.00
CA LEU A 156 8.72 7.57 -14.00
C LEU A 156 10.07 7.08 -14.51
N LYS A 157 10.15 6.52 -15.73
CA LYS A 157 11.43 6.11 -16.35
C LYS A 157 12.43 7.27 -16.44
N LEU A 158 11.92 8.47 -16.77
CA LEU A 158 12.75 9.66 -16.81
C LEU A 158 13.26 10.03 -15.40
N VAL A 159 12.38 10.04 -14.40
CA VAL A 159 12.77 10.34 -13.02
C VAL A 159 13.78 9.32 -12.52
N ASP A 160 13.56 8.01 -12.76
CA ASP A 160 14.51 6.92 -12.44
C ASP A 160 15.92 7.18 -12.98
N LYS A 161 16.00 7.64 -14.24
CA LYS A 161 17.28 8.00 -14.87
C LYS A 161 17.94 9.19 -14.16
N THR A 162 17.16 10.20 -13.77
CA THR A 162 17.70 11.38 -13.07
C THR A 162 18.13 11.09 -11.63
N GLU A 163 17.48 10.13 -10.97
CA GLU A 163 17.87 9.64 -9.64
C GLU A 163 18.98 8.57 -9.71
N SER A 164 19.44 8.23 -10.91
CA SER A 164 20.48 7.21 -11.16
C SER A 164 20.18 5.89 -10.45
N ARG A 165 18.96 5.37 -10.68
CA ARG A 165 18.45 4.15 -10.01
C ARG A 165 19.47 3.00 -10.07
N GLY A 166 19.65 2.31 -8.96
CA GLY A 166 20.59 1.20 -8.82
C GLY A 166 22.00 1.64 -8.42
N THR A 167 22.37 2.90 -8.64
CA THR A 167 23.72 3.43 -8.35
C THR A 167 23.74 4.50 -7.27
N TYR A 168 22.76 5.42 -7.26
CA TYR A 168 22.72 6.54 -6.32
C TYR A 168 21.52 6.44 -5.37
N TYR A 169 20.33 6.17 -5.92
CA TYR A 169 19.13 5.79 -5.18
C TYR A 169 18.58 4.45 -5.67
N ASP A 170 17.77 3.80 -4.83
CA ASP A 170 16.89 2.70 -5.23
C ASP A 170 15.42 3.12 -5.07
N LEU A 171 14.54 2.66 -5.96
CA LEU A 171 13.10 2.91 -5.85
C LEU A 171 12.48 1.81 -4.97
N VAL A 172 11.76 2.20 -3.93
CA VAL A 172 11.14 1.28 -2.96
C VAL A 172 9.72 1.70 -2.62
N GLU A 173 8.92 0.75 -2.16
CA GLU A 173 7.58 1.01 -1.63
C GLU A 173 7.68 1.44 -0.15
N ILE A 174 6.99 2.53 0.20
CA ILE A 174 6.84 2.99 1.58
C ILE A 174 5.66 2.25 2.22
N LYS A 175 5.86 1.73 3.44
CA LYS A 175 4.80 1.02 4.20
C LYS A 175 4.12 1.91 5.24
N GLU A 176 4.71 3.07 5.48
CA GLU A 176 4.33 4.13 6.39
C GLU A 176 3.11 4.88 5.86
N SER A 177 2.37 5.45 6.80
CA SER A 177 1.16 6.18 6.47
C SER A 177 1.51 7.50 5.78
N CYS A 178 1.02 7.66 4.54
CA CYS A 178 1.09 8.91 3.79
C CYS A 178 -0.33 9.43 3.57
N LYS A 179 -0.62 10.59 4.17
CA LYS A 179 -1.92 11.25 4.09
C LYS A 179 -1.84 12.45 3.15
N LEU A 180 -2.65 12.47 2.11
CA LEU A 180 -2.75 13.58 1.17
C LEU A 180 -3.50 14.77 1.78
N ALA A 181 -3.37 15.95 1.18
CA ALA A 181 -4.01 17.18 1.66
C ALA A 181 -5.55 17.10 1.74
N ASN A 182 -6.19 16.30 0.87
CA ASN A 182 -7.64 16.04 0.94
C ASN A 182 -8.02 15.11 2.11
N GLY A 183 -7.05 14.51 2.79
CA GLY A 183 -7.24 13.61 3.91
C GLY A 183 -7.23 12.13 3.55
N GLU A 184 -7.15 11.78 2.27
CA GLU A 184 -7.05 10.39 1.81
C GLU A 184 -5.67 9.82 2.10
N TYR A 185 -5.61 8.51 2.39
CA TYR A 185 -4.35 7.79 2.49
C TYR A 185 -4.05 7.11 1.16
N LEU A 186 -2.77 7.15 0.74
CA LEU A 186 -2.38 6.67 -0.57
C LEU A 186 -1.54 5.39 -0.48
N TYR A 187 -1.97 4.34 -1.18
CA TYR A 187 -1.23 3.09 -1.33
C TYR A 187 -1.47 2.48 -2.72
N PRO A 188 -0.47 1.82 -3.32
CA PRO A 188 0.94 1.85 -2.92
C PRO A 188 1.55 3.24 -3.18
N ILE A 189 2.51 3.63 -2.35
CA ILE A 189 3.32 4.84 -2.55
C ILE A 189 4.79 4.45 -2.57
N TYR A 190 5.51 4.94 -3.59
CA TYR A 190 6.92 4.64 -3.76
C TYR A 190 7.78 5.85 -3.41
N THR A 191 9.06 5.62 -3.19
CA THR A 191 10.03 6.68 -2.97
C THR A 191 11.41 6.23 -3.36
N TYR A 192 12.32 7.18 -3.56
CA TYR A 192 13.73 6.88 -3.73
C TYR A 192 14.38 6.75 -2.35
N ILE A 193 15.28 5.80 -2.13
CA ILE A 193 16.10 5.71 -0.93
C ILE A 193 17.58 5.80 -1.29
N PRO A 194 18.39 6.54 -0.53
CA PRO A 194 19.79 6.75 -0.88
C PRO A 194 20.62 5.48 -0.65
N LYS A 195 21.58 5.20 -1.53
CA LYS A 195 22.63 4.18 -1.31
C LYS A 195 23.85 4.75 -0.57
N LYS A 196 23.82 6.05 -0.29
CA LYS A 196 24.92 6.83 0.28
C LYS A 196 24.66 7.14 1.75
N PRO A 197 25.71 7.28 2.58
CA PRO A 197 25.54 7.59 4.00
C PRO A 197 24.95 8.98 4.21
N PHE A 198 24.28 9.18 5.34
CA PHE A 198 23.80 10.48 5.78
C PHE A 198 24.91 11.31 6.43
N LEU A 199 24.84 12.63 6.26
CA LEU A 199 25.65 13.57 7.01
C LEU A 199 25.12 13.63 8.44
N VAL A 200 26.03 13.53 9.41
CA VAL A 200 25.70 13.49 10.85
C VAL A 200 26.44 14.58 11.62
N THR A 201 25.85 14.97 12.75
CA THR A 201 26.47 15.81 13.77
C THR A 201 27.61 15.08 14.50
N GLU A 202 28.34 15.79 15.37
CA GLU A 202 29.36 15.19 16.25
C GLU A 202 28.79 14.07 17.14
N ASP A 203 27.53 14.22 17.57
CA ASP A 203 26.77 13.21 18.33
C ASP A 203 26.26 12.06 17.45
N LYS A 204 26.71 11.96 16.20
CA LYS A 204 26.35 10.92 15.22
C LYS A 204 24.85 10.87 14.86
N LYS A 205 24.15 11.99 15.01
CA LYS A 205 22.75 12.11 14.59
C LYS A 205 22.65 12.71 13.19
N PRO A 206 21.78 12.20 12.31
CA PRO A 206 21.50 12.80 11.00
C PRO A 206 21.17 14.29 11.11
N ILE A 207 21.57 15.06 10.10
CA ILE A 207 21.19 16.47 9.96
C ILE A 207 20.00 16.54 8.99
N ARG A 208 18.82 16.93 9.49
CA ARG A 208 17.62 17.01 8.66
C ARG A 208 17.64 18.23 7.75
N LEU A 209 16.97 18.08 6.61
CA LEU A 209 16.72 19.15 5.66
C LEU A 209 15.61 20.06 6.19
N GLU A 210 15.97 21.23 6.72
CA GLU A 210 15.01 22.16 7.33
C GLU A 210 13.98 22.72 6.35
N ALA A 211 14.33 22.79 5.06
CA ALA A 211 13.44 23.31 4.02
C ALA A 211 12.11 22.53 3.93
N LEU A 212 12.11 21.25 4.30
CA LEU A 212 10.89 20.47 4.46
C LEU A 212 10.40 20.56 5.89
N LYS A 213 9.16 21.01 6.05
CA LYS A 213 8.53 21.07 7.37
C LYS A 213 8.24 19.66 7.87
N ALA A 214 8.36 19.47 9.18
CA ALA A 214 7.90 18.27 9.84
C ALA A 214 7.30 18.64 11.20
N SER A 215 6.60 17.71 11.85
CA SER A 215 6.21 17.82 13.25
C SER A 215 6.94 16.76 14.06
N ASP A 216 7.21 17.05 15.33
CA ASP A 216 7.85 16.15 16.28
C ASP A 216 9.24 15.66 15.81
N GLU A 217 10.02 16.57 15.21
CA GLU A 217 11.31 16.26 14.61
C GLU A 217 12.32 15.77 15.66
N LYS A 218 13.10 14.73 15.30
CA LYS A 218 14.12 14.15 16.19
C LYS A 218 15.53 14.63 15.90
N PHE A 219 15.73 15.23 14.73
CA PHE A 219 17.04 15.59 14.19
C PHE A 219 17.20 17.11 14.09
N LYS A 220 18.45 17.58 14.19
CA LYS A 220 18.77 18.99 14.04
C LYS A 220 18.57 19.40 12.58
N GLY A 221 17.71 20.39 12.34
CA GLY A 221 17.51 20.98 11.02
C GLY A 221 18.56 22.02 10.72
N LEU A 222 19.10 21.96 9.51
CA LEU A 222 19.89 23.04 8.90
C LEU A 222 19.36 23.29 7.49
N ASN A 223 19.50 24.52 7.01
CA ASN A 223 19.35 24.80 5.59
C ASN A 223 20.65 24.54 4.81
N GLN A 224 20.58 24.66 3.49
CA GLN A 224 21.69 24.30 2.61
C GLN A 224 22.95 25.15 2.82
N LYS A 225 22.80 26.43 3.17
CA LYS A 225 23.94 27.31 3.48
C LYS A 225 24.58 26.88 4.80
N GLU A 226 23.77 26.68 5.83
CA GLU A 226 24.24 26.29 7.16
C GLU A 226 24.89 24.91 7.18
N VAL A 227 24.39 23.94 6.42
CA VAL A 227 25.00 22.61 6.35
C VAL A 227 26.36 22.65 5.62
N LEU A 228 26.51 23.53 4.62
CA LEU A 228 27.80 23.77 3.96
C LEU A 228 28.79 24.46 4.92
N GLU A 229 28.34 25.48 5.65
CA GLU A 229 29.14 26.12 6.70
C GLU A 229 29.52 25.14 7.82
N TYR A 230 28.62 24.22 8.18
CA TYR A 230 28.90 23.12 9.10
C TYR A 230 30.03 22.23 8.57
N ILE A 231 30.02 21.88 7.29
CA ILE A 231 31.11 21.11 6.66
C ILE A 231 32.40 21.92 6.66
N PHE A 232 32.35 23.20 6.27
CA PHE A 232 33.55 24.03 6.21
C PHE A 232 34.21 24.17 7.58
N ARG A 233 33.44 24.36 8.65
CA ARG A 233 33.98 24.49 10.01
C ARG A 233 34.56 23.18 10.56
N ASN A 234 33.98 22.04 10.20
CA ASN A 234 34.32 20.75 10.83
C ASN A 234 35.26 19.86 10.01
N PHE A 235 35.57 20.25 8.78
CA PHE A 235 36.34 19.42 7.84
C PHE A 235 37.51 20.18 7.19
N PHE A 236 37.60 21.50 7.41
CA PHE A 236 38.61 22.37 6.82
C PHE A 236 39.22 23.31 7.88
N SER A 237 40.43 23.80 7.60
CA SER A 237 41.05 24.87 8.40
C SER A 237 40.33 26.20 8.21
N GLU A 238 40.43 27.12 9.17
CA GLU A 238 39.70 28.41 9.13
C GLU A 238 39.95 29.22 7.84
N GLU A 239 41.19 29.18 7.34
CA GLU A 239 41.59 29.87 6.11
C GLU A 239 40.96 29.22 4.86
N GLU A 240 40.96 27.89 4.77
CA GLU A 240 40.28 27.15 3.70
C GLU A 240 38.75 27.32 3.75
N SER A 241 38.16 27.35 4.94
CA SER A 241 36.72 27.56 5.13
C SER A 241 36.30 28.92 4.59
N LYS A 242 37.08 29.98 4.87
CA LYS A 242 36.82 31.34 4.35
C LYS A 242 36.91 31.39 2.83
N ASP A 243 37.95 30.79 2.24
CA ASP A 243 38.11 30.73 0.78
C ASP A 243 36.97 29.95 0.11
N LEU A 244 36.61 28.78 0.64
CA LEU A 244 35.51 27.97 0.11
C LEU A 244 34.16 28.67 0.23
N ALA A 245 33.86 29.32 1.36
CA ALA A 245 32.63 30.09 1.52
C ALA A 245 32.56 31.25 0.51
N LEU A 246 33.66 32.00 0.34
CA LEU A 246 33.71 33.13 -0.60
C LEU A 246 33.56 32.66 -2.05
N ASN A 247 34.22 31.57 -2.43
CA ASN A 247 34.22 31.08 -3.80
C ASN A 247 32.97 30.28 -4.15
N LEU A 248 32.51 29.36 -3.29
CA LEU A 248 31.38 28.46 -3.59
C LEU A 248 30.04 29.20 -3.62
N PHE A 249 29.87 30.24 -2.80
CA PHE A 249 28.62 31.00 -2.75
C PHE A 249 28.53 32.08 -3.83
N ASN A 250 29.64 32.60 -4.34
CA ASN A 250 29.66 33.75 -5.24
C ASN A 250 30.09 33.45 -6.68
N LYS A 251 30.69 32.29 -6.96
CA LYS A 251 31.12 31.92 -8.33
C LYS A 251 30.31 30.73 -8.86
N PRO A 252 29.90 30.75 -10.14
CA PRO A 252 29.21 29.63 -10.76
C PRO A 252 30.07 28.36 -10.72
N ILE A 253 29.40 27.22 -10.57
CA ILE A 253 30.03 25.90 -10.45
C ILE A 253 29.96 25.22 -11.82
N THR A 254 31.09 24.72 -12.29
CA THR A 254 31.16 23.96 -13.56
C THR A 254 31.33 22.47 -13.31
N LYS A 255 31.00 21.66 -14.32
CA LYS A 255 31.21 20.21 -14.27
C LYS A 255 32.72 19.95 -14.22
N LYS A 256 33.22 19.36 -13.12
CA LYS A 256 34.66 19.15 -12.77
C LYS A 256 35.34 20.29 -11.98
N ASP A 257 34.57 21.07 -11.25
CA ASP A 257 35.15 22.05 -10.34
C ASP A 257 36.03 21.41 -9.25
N SER A 258 37.30 21.82 -9.16
CA SER A 258 38.26 21.29 -8.18
C SER A 258 37.82 21.54 -6.74
N ARG A 259 37.02 22.59 -6.49
CA ARG A 259 36.46 22.90 -5.17
C ARG A 259 35.50 21.81 -4.71
N ILE A 260 34.61 21.35 -5.59
CA ILE A 260 33.70 20.23 -5.30
C ILE A 260 34.50 18.97 -5.03
N GLN A 261 35.51 18.67 -5.85
CA GLN A 261 36.33 17.47 -5.66
C GLN A 261 37.03 17.49 -4.30
N LYS A 262 37.56 18.64 -3.89
CA LYS A 262 38.20 18.81 -2.58
C LYS A 262 37.21 18.61 -1.42
N ILE A 263 36.00 19.19 -1.52
CA ILE A 263 34.93 19.00 -0.53
C ILE A 263 34.51 17.54 -0.46
N GLN A 264 34.19 16.95 -1.62
CA GLN A 264 33.79 15.56 -1.73
C GLN A 264 34.88 14.64 -1.18
N GLN A 265 36.15 14.91 -1.45
CA GLN A 265 37.27 14.12 -0.94
C GLN A 265 37.34 14.18 0.59
N ARG A 266 37.22 15.36 1.22
CA ARG A 266 37.23 15.47 2.70
C ARG A 266 36.02 14.80 3.35
N ILE A 267 34.83 14.95 2.77
CA ILE A 267 33.64 14.23 3.21
C ILE A 267 33.90 12.73 3.09
N THR A 268 34.37 12.27 1.93
CA THR A 268 34.70 10.87 1.69
C THR A 268 35.76 10.39 2.68
N ASP A 269 36.85 11.10 2.94
CA ASP A 269 37.90 10.69 3.89
C ASP A 269 37.35 10.50 5.31
N LYS A 270 36.50 11.42 5.79
CA LYS A 270 35.90 11.32 7.12
C LYS A 270 34.88 10.18 7.21
N TYR A 271 34.01 10.08 6.22
CA TYR A 271 32.92 9.10 6.18
C TYR A 271 33.33 7.73 5.59
N SER A 272 34.50 7.60 4.98
CA SER A 272 35.06 6.34 4.45
C SER A 272 35.90 5.58 5.48
N LYS A 273 36.46 6.27 6.49
CA LYS A 273 37.36 5.66 7.48
C LYS A 273 36.80 5.56 8.89
N SER A 274 35.74 6.28 9.26
CA SER A 274 35.40 6.40 10.69
C SER A 274 33.94 6.24 11.09
N PHE A 275 32.98 6.18 10.17
CA PHE A 275 31.59 5.89 10.53
C PHE A 275 30.89 5.20 9.38
N ASP A 276 30.91 3.87 9.40
CA ASP A 276 29.99 3.12 8.57
C ASP A 276 28.86 2.56 9.44
N PHE A 277 27.74 3.29 9.43
CA PHE A 277 26.38 2.74 9.61
C PHE A 277 26.10 1.53 8.69
N THR A 278 27.04 1.27 7.78
CA THR A 278 27.12 0.16 6.86
C THR A 278 27.70 -1.14 7.51
N ASN A 279 28.33 -1.09 8.70
CA ASN A 279 28.94 -2.23 9.41
C ASN A 279 28.23 -2.70 10.70
N THR A 280 27.20 -2.01 11.17
CA THR A 280 26.23 -2.63 12.10
C THR A 280 25.20 -3.37 11.25
N SER A 281 25.54 -4.60 10.85
CA SER A 281 24.67 -5.50 10.07
C SER A 281 23.24 -5.56 10.64
N SER A 282 23.09 -5.43 11.96
CA SER A 282 21.80 -5.42 12.66
C SER A 282 20.95 -4.14 12.50
N GLU A 283 21.57 -2.98 12.23
CA GLU A 283 20.84 -1.72 12.00
C GLU A 283 20.58 -1.48 10.52
N LYS A 284 21.50 -1.91 9.64
CA LYS A 284 21.29 -1.96 8.19
C LYS A 284 20.09 -2.85 7.85
N GLU A 285 20.00 -4.04 8.46
CA GLU A 285 18.80 -4.86 8.34
C GLU A 285 17.58 -4.11 8.89
N LYS A 286 17.61 -3.50 10.07
CA LYS A 286 16.43 -2.76 10.60
C LYS A 286 16.06 -1.47 9.88
N ILE A 287 16.94 -0.80 9.14
CA ILE A 287 16.62 0.44 8.43
C ILE A 287 16.15 0.15 7.00
N PHE A 288 16.70 -0.90 6.37
CA PHE A 288 16.32 -1.32 5.01
C PHE A 288 15.22 -2.40 4.99
N SER A 289 15.10 -3.27 6.00
CA SER A 289 14.12 -4.39 6.04
C SER A 289 12.67 -3.94 6.19
N PHE A 290 12.43 -2.67 6.50
CA PHE A 290 11.07 -2.13 6.58
C PHE A 290 10.57 -1.68 5.21
N PHE A 291 11.44 -1.18 4.33
CA PHE A 291 11.07 -0.60 3.02
C PHE A 291 11.26 -1.53 1.82
N THR A 292 11.81 -2.72 2.00
CA THR A 292 11.82 -3.74 0.96
C THR A 292 10.65 -4.70 1.13
N PRO A 293 9.90 -5.03 0.07
CA PRO A 293 9.35 -6.35 -0.10
C PRO A 293 10.39 -7.16 -0.89
N SER A 294 11.39 -7.74 -0.20
CA SER A 294 12.21 -8.77 -0.84
C SER A 294 11.45 -10.09 -0.78
N PRO A 295 11.19 -10.75 -1.93
CA PRO A 295 10.64 -12.10 -1.94
C PRO A 295 11.65 -13.07 -1.33
N ILE A 296 11.22 -13.86 -0.33
CA ILE A 296 12.10 -14.83 0.36
C ILE A 296 12.28 -16.10 -0.47
N ILE A 297 11.42 -16.35 -1.47
CA ILE A 297 11.56 -17.49 -2.37
C ILE A 297 11.62 -17.01 -3.82
N GLU A 298 12.84 -16.80 -4.32
CA GLU A 298 13.11 -16.69 -5.76
C GLU A 298 13.11 -18.10 -6.37
N GLY A 299 11.92 -18.58 -6.71
CA GLY A 299 11.73 -19.76 -7.51
C GLY A 299 10.37 -19.65 -8.19
N SER A 300 10.34 -19.66 -9.52
CA SER A 300 9.09 -19.83 -10.25
C SER A 300 8.60 -21.26 -10.03
N PHE A 301 7.67 -21.45 -9.09
CA PHE A 301 7.05 -22.75 -8.87
C PHE A 301 6.02 -23.02 -9.97
N GLN A 302 6.06 -24.20 -10.59
CA GLN A 302 4.98 -24.64 -11.46
C GLN A 302 3.73 -24.96 -10.63
N VAL A 303 2.63 -24.27 -10.94
CA VAL A 303 1.35 -24.44 -10.27
C VAL A 303 0.61 -25.69 -10.75
N LEU A 304 0.25 -26.56 -9.82
CA LEU A 304 -0.55 -27.76 -10.02
C LEU A 304 -1.88 -27.68 -9.24
N GLY A 305 -2.82 -28.55 -9.59
CA GLY A 305 -4.06 -28.75 -8.83
C GLY A 305 -3.85 -29.59 -7.58
N THR A 306 -4.41 -29.18 -6.45
CA THR A 306 -4.61 -30.07 -5.30
C THR A 306 -5.47 -31.27 -5.70
N SER A 307 -5.11 -32.47 -5.22
CA SER A 307 -5.76 -33.73 -5.62
C SER A 307 -6.45 -34.44 -4.45
N ILE A 308 -6.00 -34.22 -3.21
CA ILE A 308 -6.52 -34.85 -1.99
C ILE A 308 -6.61 -33.78 -0.90
N ARG A 309 -7.75 -33.65 -0.22
CA ARG A 309 -8.01 -32.61 0.81
C ARG A 309 -8.25 -33.16 2.22
N SER A 310 -7.81 -34.38 2.53
CA SER A 310 -8.05 -35.03 3.84
C SER A 310 -7.53 -34.19 5.02
N ASP A 311 -6.40 -33.52 4.84
CA ASP A 311 -5.69 -32.81 5.91
C ASP A 311 -5.96 -31.29 5.90
N ALA A 312 -6.79 -30.82 4.97
CA ALA A 312 -7.08 -29.40 4.74
C ALA A 312 -8.15 -28.83 5.69
N GLY A 313 -9.07 -29.69 6.16
CA GLY A 313 -10.29 -29.26 6.83
C GLY A 313 -11.10 -28.28 5.97
N SER A 314 -11.59 -27.20 6.58
CA SER A 314 -12.33 -26.12 5.91
C SER A 314 -11.45 -25.01 5.30
N ASN A 315 -10.11 -25.13 5.36
CA ASN A 315 -9.21 -24.08 4.89
C ASN A 315 -8.82 -24.29 3.43
N TYR A 316 -8.53 -23.18 2.75
CA TYR A 316 -7.85 -23.20 1.46
C TYR A 316 -6.36 -23.44 1.65
N ILE A 317 -5.81 -24.37 0.88
CA ILE A 317 -4.45 -24.87 1.06
C ILE A 317 -3.58 -24.65 -0.17
N CYS A 318 -2.28 -24.61 0.09
CA CYS A 318 -1.26 -24.89 -0.90
C CYS A 318 -0.27 -25.92 -0.33
N GLU A 319 0.31 -26.74 -1.19
CA GLU A 319 1.21 -27.81 -0.77
C GLU A 319 2.60 -27.60 -1.35
N LEU A 320 3.63 -27.76 -0.51
CA LEU A 320 5.03 -27.65 -0.89
C LEU A 320 5.85 -28.85 -0.37
N ASN A 321 6.96 -29.13 -1.05
CA ASN A 321 7.93 -30.13 -0.61
C ASN A 321 8.58 -29.73 0.72
N SER A 322 8.83 -30.69 1.62
CA SER A 322 9.41 -30.39 2.93
C SER A 322 10.82 -29.78 2.91
N SER A 323 11.61 -30.03 1.86
CA SER A 323 12.91 -29.39 1.68
C SER A 323 12.77 -27.88 1.51
N ILE A 324 11.79 -27.41 0.72
CA ILE A 324 11.50 -25.99 0.53
C ILE A 324 11.04 -25.37 1.85
N LEU A 325 10.15 -26.05 2.57
CA LEU A 325 9.64 -25.57 3.86
C LEU A 325 10.76 -25.38 4.88
N LYS A 326 11.67 -26.36 5.00
CA LYS A 326 12.82 -26.30 5.91
C LYS A 326 13.82 -25.21 5.51
N ASN A 327 14.17 -25.12 4.23
CA ASN A 327 15.15 -24.15 3.73
C ASN A 327 14.70 -22.69 3.94
N ASN A 328 13.39 -22.45 4.04
CA ASN A 328 12.81 -21.12 4.15
C ASN A 328 12.18 -20.83 5.52
N ASP A 329 12.41 -21.68 6.53
CA ASP A 329 11.85 -21.54 7.88
C ASP A 329 10.30 -21.37 7.89
N ILE A 330 9.63 -22.22 7.11
CA ILE A 330 8.16 -22.28 7.00
C ILE A 330 7.68 -23.55 7.70
N ALA A 331 6.94 -23.40 8.80
CA ALA A 331 6.36 -24.53 9.51
C ALA A 331 5.18 -25.15 8.74
N ASN A 332 4.98 -26.47 8.88
CA ASN A 332 3.81 -27.14 8.32
C ASN A 332 2.51 -26.57 8.92
N GLY A 333 1.55 -26.23 8.07
CA GLY A 333 0.29 -25.58 8.47
C GLY A 333 0.45 -24.11 8.83
N SER A 334 1.55 -23.46 8.43
CA SER A 334 1.70 -22.00 8.55
C SER A 334 1.13 -21.30 7.32
N TYR A 335 0.77 -20.03 7.48
CA TYR A 335 0.28 -19.26 6.36
C TYR A 335 1.44 -18.69 5.54
N VAL A 336 1.32 -18.83 4.22
CA VAL A 336 2.18 -18.19 3.22
C VAL A 336 1.36 -17.24 2.39
N LEU A 337 2.02 -16.27 1.76
CA LEU A 337 1.43 -15.36 0.80
C LEU A 337 1.91 -15.78 -0.59
N LEU A 338 0.96 -16.07 -1.45
CA LEU A 338 1.16 -16.46 -2.84
C LEU A 338 0.95 -15.23 -3.71
N LEU A 339 1.88 -14.94 -4.62
CA LEU A 339 1.82 -13.78 -5.50
C LEU A 339 1.85 -14.21 -6.97
N ASN A 340 0.94 -13.63 -7.74
CA ASN A 340 0.93 -13.73 -9.19
C ASN A 340 1.07 -12.35 -9.81
N GLU A 341 1.87 -12.24 -10.86
CA GLU A 341 2.07 -11.02 -11.61
C GLU A 341 1.30 -11.14 -12.94
N VAL A 342 0.23 -10.37 -13.08
CA VAL A 342 -0.69 -10.44 -14.23
C VAL A 342 -0.50 -9.17 -15.05
N GLU A 343 -0.40 -9.31 -16.37
CA GLU A 343 -0.42 -8.18 -17.28
C GLU A 343 -1.79 -7.48 -17.18
N ASP A 344 -1.80 -6.22 -16.77
CA ASP A 344 -3.02 -5.44 -16.62
C ASP A 344 -3.40 -4.83 -17.98
N PRO A 345 -4.46 -5.33 -18.64
CA PRO A 345 -4.85 -4.85 -19.97
C PRO A 345 -5.43 -3.43 -19.94
N PHE A 346 -5.59 -2.83 -18.76
CA PHE A 346 -6.06 -1.45 -18.56
C PHE A 346 -4.90 -0.47 -18.27
N LEU A 347 -3.76 -0.94 -17.74
CA LEU A 347 -2.64 -0.09 -17.30
C LEU A 347 -1.34 -0.24 -18.11
N ASP A 348 -1.30 -1.09 -19.15
CA ASP A 348 -0.09 -1.39 -19.96
C ASP A 348 1.15 -1.71 -19.08
N LYS A 349 0.89 -2.37 -17.93
CA LYS A 349 1.83 -2.72 -16.87
C LYS A 349 1.42 -4.02 -16.22
N HIS A 350 2.34 -4.66 -15.53
CA HIS A 350 2.02 -5.84 -14.73
C HIS A 350 1.56 -5.43 -13.33
N ARG A 351 0.48 -6.05 -12.83
CA ARG A 351 -0.05 -5.88 -11.47
C ARG A 351 0.19 -7.16 -10.68
N ILE A 352 0.58 -7.02 -9.42
CA ILE A 352 0.80 -8.15 -8.51
C ILE A 352 -0.48 -8.38 -7.71
N PHE A 353 -1.02 -9.58 -7.79
CA PHE A 353 -2.09 -10.09 -6.95
C PHE A 353 -1.49 -10.96 -5.86
N ALA A 354 -1.96 -10.82 -4.63
CA ALA A 354 -1.42 -11.55 -3.49
C ALA A 354 -2.53 -12.17 -2.65
N ILE A 355 -2.34 -13.41 -2.19
CA ILE A 355 -3.35 -14.08 -1.36
C ILE A 355 -2.72 -15.02 -0.34
N GLN A 356 -3.35 -15.10 0.82
CA GLN A 356 -2.87 -15.94 1.92
C GLN A 356 -3.43 -17.36 1.82
N ALA A 357 -2.53 -18.35 1.85
CA ALA A 357 -2.88 -19.77 1.79
C ALA A 357 -2.26 -20.53 2.97
N ASN A 358 -2.97 -21.54 3.47
CA ASN A 358 -2.41 -22.43 4.48
C ASN A 358 -1.46 -23.43 3.80
N CYS A 359 -0.18 -23.40 4.17
CA CYS A 359 0.83 -24.21 3.52
C CYS A 359 0.99 -25.56 4.22
N LEU A 360 0.67 -26.64 3.50
CA LEU A 360 0.84 -28.01 3.95
C LEU A 360 2.06 -28.67 3.30
N LYS A 361 2.65 -29.62 4.03
CA LYS A 361 3.75 -30.44 3.55
C LYS A 361 3.23 -31.54 2.60
N ASN A 362 3.84 -31.67 1.42
CA ASN A 362 3.65 -32.79 0.52
C ASN A 362 4.98 -33.21 -0.15
N ASP A 363 5.54 -34.34 0.27
CA ASP A 363 6.86 -34.82 -0.21
C ASP A 363 6.80 -35.46 -1.61
N PHE A 364 5.61 -35.68 -2.18
CA PHE A 364 5.46 -36.16 -3.56
C PHE A 364 5.73 -35.07 -4.61
N LEU A 365 5.79 -33.80 -4.20
CA LEU A 365 6.09 -32.67 -5.08
C LEU A 365 7.58 -32.50 -5.30
N LYS A 366 7.97 -32.09 -6.51
CA LYS A 366 9.35 -31.68 -6.78
C LYS A 366 9.67 -30.34 -6.13
N SER A 367 10.96 -30.01 -6.01
CA SER A 367 11.45 -28.76 -5.40
C SER A 367 11.08 -27.48 -6.15
N ASN A 368 10.46 -27.59 -7.34
CA ASN A 368 9.98 -26.49 -8.17
C ASN A 368 8.48 -26.58 -8.47
N GLU A 369 7.73 -27.41 -7.74
CA GLU A 369 6.28 -27.61 -7.93
C GLU A 369 5.52 -27.17 -6.68
N ILE A 370 4.32 -26.62 -6.89
CA ILE A 370 3.38 -26.28 -5.83
C ILE A 370 1.98 -26.74 -6.25
N ARG A 371 1.23 -27.37 -5.33
CA ARG A 371 -0.20 -27.58 -5.54
C ARG A 371 -1.00 -26.50 -4.85
N VAL A 372 -2.00 -25.98 -5.53
CA VAL A 372 -2.81 -24.87 -5.05
C VAL A 372 -4.30 -25.25 -5.22
N ASP A 373 -5.18 -24.79 -4.33
CA ASP A 373 -6.62 -24.98 -4.52
C ASP A 373 -7.16 -24.16 -5.71
N GLN A 374 -8.27 -24.61 -6.30
CA GLN A 374 -8.90 -23.93 -7.45
C GLN A 374 -9.28 -22.49 -7.11
N SER A 375 -9.96 -22.24 -5.99
CA SER A 375 -10.36 -20.89 -5.58
C SER A 375 -9.19 -19.94 -5.37
N ILE A 376 -8.02 -20.44 -4.91
CA ILE A 376 -6.81 -19.62 -4.79
C ILE A 376 -6.26 -19.27 -6.18
N ARG A 377 -6.25 -20.25 -7.10
CA ARG A 377 -5.83 -20.00 -8.48
C ARG A 377 -6.72 -18.96 -9.14
N ASP A 378 -8.03 -19.10 -9.03
CA ASP A 378 -8.99 -18.16 -9.61
C ASP A 378 -8.81 -16.77 -9.00
N ALA A 379 -8.63 -16.71 -7.67
CA ALA A 379 -8.36 -15.46 -6.96
C ALA A 379 -7.10 -14.72 -7.46
N LEU A 380 -6.05 -15.47 -7.83
CA LEU A 380 -4.80 -14.93 -8.37
C LEU A 380 -4.75 -14.84 -9.90
N GLY A 381 -5.77 -15.34 -10.61
CA GLY A 381 -5.75 -15.48 -12.07
C GLY A 381 -4.66 -16.43 -12.59
N LEU A 382 -4.39 -17.52 -11.86
CA LEU A 382 -3.35 -18.49 -12.20
C LEU A 382 -3.89 -19.70 -12.96
N LYS A 383 -3.20 -20.10 -14.03
CA LYS A 383 -3.43 -21.35 -14.74
C LYS A 383 -2.46 -22.44 -14.27
N LYS A 384 -2.86 -23.70 -14.44
CA LYS A 384 -1.96 -24.83 -14.17
C LYS A 384 -0.75 -24.74 -15.11
N GLY A 385 0.45 -24.88 -14.57
CA GLY A 385 1.72 -24.77 -15.28
C GLY A 385 2.36 -23.37 -15.25
N GLU A 386 1.64 -22.34 -14.80
CA GLU A 386 2.22 -21.00 -14.62
C GLU A 386 3.11 -20.92 -13.37
N GLY A 387 3.98 -19.91 -13.34
CA GLY A 387 4.89 -19.63 -12.24
C GLY A 387 4.20 -18.82 -11.14
N ILE A 388 4.49 -19.12 -9.88
CA ILE A 388 4.00 -18.35 -8.72
C ILE A 388 5.13 -17.99 -7.76
N ARG A 389 5.07 -16.81 -7.15
CA ARG A 389 6.01 -16.38 -6.10
C ARG A 389 5.41 -16.61 -4.73
N ILE A 390 6.25 -16.92 -3.73
CA ILE A 390 5.80 -17.25 -2.37
C ILE A 390 6.60 -16.44 -1.36
N VAL A 391 5.92 -15.84 -0.39
CA VAL A 391 6.53 -15.13 0.74
C VAL A 391 5.87 -15.51 2.06
N LYS A 392 6.57 -15.31 3.19
CA LYS A 392 6.03 -15.60 4.53
C LYS A 392 4.87 -14.65 4.85
N SER A 393 3.73 -15.16 5.28
CA SER A 393 2.59 -14.31 5.64
C SER A 393 2.85 -13.57 6.96
N ARG A 394 2.40 -12.31 7.03
CA ARG A 394 2.52 -11.44 8.21
C ARG A 394 1.33 -11.57 9.18
N LEU A 395 0.21 -12.11 8.73
CA LEU A 395 -1.03 -12.16 9.50
C LEU A 395 -1.09 -13.37 10.43
N LYS A 396 -1.50 -13.12 11.68
CA LYS A 396 -1.62 -14.14 12.73
C LYS A 396 -2.89 -14.97 12.53
N LYS A 397 -2.82 -16.25 12.92
CA LYS A 397 -4.00 -17.12 12.99
C LYS A 397 -5.06 -16.51 13.91
N PRO A 398 -6.37 -16.74 13.66
CA PRO A 398 -7.41 -16.28 14.55
C PRO A 398 -7.22 -16.88 15.97
N PRO A 399 -7.65 -16.14 16.99
CA PRO A 399 -7.46 -16.54 18.37
C PRO A 399 -8.15 -17.87 18.68
N PHE A 400 -7.67 -18.58 19.70
CA PHE A 400 -8.08 -19.95 20.01
C PHE A 400 -9.60 -20.11 20.20
N TYR A 401 -10.27 -19.13 20.81
CA TYR A 401 -11.72 -19.20 21.04
C TYR A 401 -12.52 -19.19 19.72
N GLU A 402 -12.07 -18.50 18.66
CA GLU A 402 -12.73 -18.54 17.34
C GLU A 402 -12.56 -19.90 16.68
N ARG A 403 -11.43 -20.57 16.91
CA ARG A 403 -11.19 -21.95 16.43
C ARG A 403 -12.06 -22.99 17.14
N LEU A 404 -12.56 -22.71 18.34
CA LEU A 404 -13.46 -23.61 19.07
C LEU A 404 -14.78 -23.81 18.30
N PHE A 405 -15.32 -22.75 17.71
CA PHE A 405 -16.64 -22.76 17.08
C PHE A 405 -16.65 -23.22 15.62
N ASN A 406 -15.50 -23.60 15.06
CA ASN A 406 -15.28 -23.88 13.63
C ASN A 406 -15.64 -22.68 12.73
N TYR A 407 -14.81 -22.40 11.73
CA TYR A 407 -15.13 -21.37 10.75
C TYR A 407 -14.66 -21.82 9.38
N GLN A 408 -15.33 -21.29 8.36
CA GLN A 408 -14.93 -21.45 6.97
C GLN A 408 -14.51 -20.10 6.42
N TYR A 409 -13.52 -20.13 5.56
CA TYR A 409 -13.19 -18.99 4.72
C TYR A 409 -13.85 -19.16 3.36
N VAL A 410 -14.30 -18.05 2.79
CA VAL A 410 -14.63 -17.97 1.36
C VAL A 410 -13.80 -16.85 0.75
N PHE A 411 -13.21 -17.11 -0.42
CA PHE A 411 -12.58 -16.04 -1.19
C PHE A 411 -13.62 -15.28 -1.99
N CYS A 412 -13.57 -13.96 -1.92
CA CYS A 412 -14.44 -13.08 -2.66
C CYS A 412 -13.68 -12.05 -3.48
N ARG A 413 -14.20 -11.76 -4.68
CA ARG A 413 -13.67 -10.75 -5.59
C ARG A 413 -14.13 -9.37 -5.16
N VAL A 414 -13.20 -8.44 -4.94
CA VAL A 414 -13.51 -7.07 -4.53
C VAL A 414 -14.14 -6.30 -5.70
N LYS A 415 -15.36 -5.83 -5.46
CA LYS A 415 -16.16 -5.00 -6.38
C LYS A 415 -16.62 -3.71 -5.69
N ARG A 416 -17.00 -2.71 -6.49
CA ARG A 416 -17.42 -1.38 -6.00
C ARG A 416 -18.87 -1.42 -5.51
N SER A 417 -19.17 -0.82 -4.36
CA SER A 417 -20.56 -0.66 -3.90
C SER A 417 -21.36 0.35 -4.72
N GLU A 418 -22.68 0.24 -4.65
CA GLU A 418 -23.58 1.25 -5.21
C GLU A 418 -23.55 2.54 -4.38
N ILE A 419 -23.91 3.66 -5.00
CA ILE A 419 -23.99 4.97 -4.35
C ILE A 419 -24.91 4.93 -3.12
N VAL A 420 -26.00 4.16 -3.18
CA VAL A 420 -26.96 4.04 -2.07
C VAL A 420 -26.42 3.28 -0.86
N ASP A 421 -25.37 2.49 -1.04
CA ASP A 421 -24.68 1.75 0.03
C ASP A 421 -23.40 2.47 0.48
N MET A 422 -22.95 3.49 -0.26
CA MET A 422 -21.86 4.36 0.17
C MET A 422 -22.24 5.00 1.51
N GLU A 423 -21.28 5.05 2.45
CA GLU A 423 -21.41 5.64 3.79
C GLU A 423 -22.20 4.81 4.82
N LYS A 424 -22.83 3.70 4.43
CA LYS A 424 -23.60 2.85 5.36
C LYS A 424 -22.75 1.88 6.17
N ARG A 425 -21.43 1.82 5.94
CA ARG A 425 -20.50 0.86 6.57
C ARG A 425 -21.08 -0.54 6.55
N MET A 426 -21.28 -1.07 5.34
CA MET A 426 -21.78 -2.41 5.11
C MET A 426 -21.15 -3.00 3.86
N VAL A 427 -21.22 -4.31 3.73
CA VAL A 427 -20.82 -5.02 2.52
C VAL A 427 -21.97 -5.86 1.99
N ARG A 428 -21.98 -6.07 0.68
CA ARG A 428 -22.94 -6.94 0.02
C ARG A 428 -22.26 -8.21 -0.49
N ILE A 429 -22.83 -9.37 -0.18
CA ILE A 429 -22.38 -10.68 -0.63
C ILE A 429 -23.58 -11.55 -1.01
N PHE A 430 -23.35 -12.63 -1.76
CA PHE A 430 -24.39 -13.57 -2.14
C PHE A 430 -24.94 -14.38 -0.96
N GLN A 431 -26.20 -14.77 -1.06
CA GLN A 431 -26.84 -15.66 -0.10
C GLN A 431 -26.07 -16.97 0.06
N ASP A 432 -25.70 -17.65 -1.03
CA ASP A 432 -24.92 -18.89 -0.98
C ASP A 432 -23.59 -18.70 -0.24
N THR A 433 -22.95 -17.53 -0.41
CA THR A 433 -21.72 -17.18 0.31
C THR A 433 -21.98 -17.01 1.81
N MET A 434 -23.11 -16.40 2.19
CA MET A 434 -23.55 -16.29 3.58
C MET A 434 -23.81 -17.65 4.21
N GLU A 435 -24.48 -18.54 3.49
CA GLU A 435 -24.78 -19.91 3.93
C GLU A 435 -23.51 -20.71 4.18
N ILE A 436 -22.53 -20.66 3.27
CA ILE A 436 -21.23 -21.34 3.40
C ILE A 436 -20.48 -20.89 4.67
N ILE A 437 -20.44 -19.58 4.95
CA ILE A 437 -19.76 -19.08 6.16
C ILE A 437 -20.64 -19.09 7.42
N GLY A 438 -21.93 -19.45 7.29
CA GLY A 438 -22.89 -19.57 8.40
C GLY A 438 -23.38 -18.25 8.99
N ILE A 439 -23.70 -17.26 8.16
CA ILE A 439 -24.23 -15.95 8.61
C ILE A 439 -25.62 -15.63 8.07
N GLU A 440 -26.30 -14.71 8.74
CA GLU A 440 -27.55 -14.10 8.29
C GLU A 440 -27.35 -12.64 7.88
N PRO A 441 -28.24 -12.05 7.06
CA PRO A 441 -28.16 -10.63 6.71
C PRO A 441 -28.14 -9.73 7.96
N GLY A 442 -27.13 -8.87 8.06
CA GLY A 442 -26.89 -7.96 9.17
C GLY A 442 -25.81 -8.41 10.16
N ASP A 443 -25.37 -9.66 10.07
CA ASP A 443 -24.28 -10.23 10.86
C ASP A 443 -22.92 -9.58 10.57
N ILE A 444 -22.05 -9.59 11.57
CA ILE A 444 -20.68 -9.10 11.43
C ILE A 444 -19.78 -10.19 10.86
N ILE A 445 -19.10 -9.90 9.76
CA ILE A 445 -18.05 -10.74 9.19
C ILE A 445 -16.68 -10.12 9.40
N VAL A 446 -15.65 -10.95 9.35
CA VAL A 446 -14.25 -10.54 9.26
C VAL A 446 -13.81 -10.67 7.81
N ILE A 447 -13.34 -9.58 7.24
CA ILE A 447 -12.77 -9.50 5.90
C ILE A 447 -11.27 -9.35 6.08
N GLU A 448 -10.49 -10.21 5.46
CA GLU A 448 -9.04 -10.25 5.60
C GLU A 448 -8.40 -10.14 4.21
N SER A 449 -7.48 -9.18 4.06
CA SER A 449 -6.58 -9.06 2.93
C SER A 449 -5.22 -9.66 3.27
N GLU A 450 -4.23 -9.49 2.41
CA GLU A 450 -2.82 -9.81 2.66
C GLU A 450 -2.16 -8.93 3.72
N PHE A 451 -2.72 -7.73 3.96
CA PHE A 451 -2.14 -6.72 4.84
C PHE A 451 -2.90 -6.55 6.15
N GLU A 452 -4.23 -6.51 6.09
CA GLU A 452 -5.08 -6.06 7.20
C GLU A 452 -6.34 -6.92 7.34
N SER A 453 -7.01 -6.80 8.49
CA SER A 453 -8.31 -7.44 8.74
C SER A 453 -9.31 -6.41 9.27
N VAL A 454 -10.53 -6.40 8.72
CA VAL A 454 -11.59 -5.44 9.08
C VAL A 454 -12.88 -6.20 9.38
N LYS A 455 -13.64 -5.73 10.37
CA LYS A 455 -14.97 -6.24 10.69
C LYS A 455 -16.05 -5.37 10.06
N ASN A 456 -17.05 -5.98 9.43
CA ASN A 456 -18.19 -5.23 8.90
C ASN A 456 -19.49 -6.05 8.85
N ARG A 457 -20.64 -5.37 8.77
CA ARG A 457 -21.94 -6.02 8.57
C ARG A 457 -22.11 -6.44 7.12
N ALA A 458 -22.53 -7.69 6.92
CA ALA A 458 -22.81 -8.25 5.61
C ALA A 458 -24.31 -8.31 5.34
N PHE A 459 -24.74 -7.87 4.16
CA PHE A 459 -26.12 -7.95 3.70
C PHE A 459 -26.19 -8.65 2.35
N GLU A 460 -27.34 -9.26 2.08
CA GLU A 460 -27.56 -9.95 0.83
C GLU A 460 -27.63 -8.95 -0.33
N ILE A 461 -27.15 -9.39 -1.50
CA ILE A 461 -27.46 -8.77 -2.78
C ILE A 461 -28.34 -9.71 -3.60
N SER A 462 -29.40 -9.15 -4.20
CA SER A 462 -30.29 -9.94 -5.03
C SER A 462 -29.58 -10.43 -6.29
N VAL A 463 -29.92 -11.65 -6.70
CA VAL A 463 -29.38 -12.28 -7.91
C VAL A 463 -29.61 -11.41 -9.15
N ASP A 464 -30.77 -10.76 -9.26
CA ASP A 464 -31.11 -9.87 -10.37
C ASP A 464 -30.25 -8.61 -10.40
N ALA A 465 -29.97 -8.02 -9.24
CA ALA A 465 -29.06 -6.87 -9.15
C ALA A 465 -27.65 -7.25 -9.62
N VAL A 466 -27.17 -8.45 -9.26
CA VAL A 466 -25.85 -8.92 -9.70
C VAL A 466 -25.82 -9.24 -11.19
N LYS A 467 -26.83 -9.93 -11.75
CA LYS A 467 -26.89 -10.22 -13.20
C LYS A 467 -26.82 -8.93 -14.02
N LYS A 468 -27.64 -7.94 -13.66
CA LYS A 468 -27.61 -6.62 -14.29
C LYS A 468 -26.24 -5.97 -14.19
N ARG A 469 -25.54 -6.18 -13.08
CA ARG A 469 -24.19 -5.66 -12.84
C ARG A 469 -23.13 -6.34 -13.69
N ILE A 470 -23.17 -7.66 -13.79
CA ILE A 470 -22.27 -8.43 -14.67
C ILE A 470 -22.46 -7.99 -16.13
N GLU A 471 -23.70 -7.76 -16.56
CA GLU A 471 -23.97 -7.22 -17.91
C GLU A 471 -23.39 -5.81 -18.10
N LEU A 472 -23.57 -4.92 -17.12
CA LEU A 472 -23.00 -3.58 -17.13
C LEU A 472 -21.46 -3.62 -17.15
N GLU A 473 -20.84 -4.49 -16.35
CA GLU A 473 -19.39 -4.72 -16.29
C GLU A 473 -18.84 -5.19 -17.63
N LYS A 474 -19.49 -6.19 -18.26
CA LYS A 474 -19.11 -6.68 -19.58
C LYS A 474 -19.22 -5.60 -20.65
N LYS A 475 -20.33 -4.85 -20.66
CA LYS A 475 -20.56 -3.75 -21.61
C LYS A 475 -19.53 -2.64 -21.41
N SER A 476 -19.23 -2.28 -20.16
CA SER A 476 -18.27 -1.23 -19.79
C SER A 476 -16.85 -1.63 -20.13
N SER A 477 -16.48 -2.88 -19.89
CA SER A 477 -15.16 -3.45 -20.24
C SER A 477 -14.96 -3.50 -21.74
N LYS A 478 -15.97 -3.92 -22.51
CA LYS A 478 -15.91 -3.91 -23.98
C LYS A 478 -15.79 -2.49 -24.53
N ALA A 479 -16.63 -1.57 -24.05
CA ALA A 479 -16.58 -0.16 -24.45
C ALA A 479 -15.22 0.47 -24.12
N PHE A 480 -14.63 0.12 -22.98
CA PHE A 480 -13.29 0.55 -22.60
C PHE A 480 -12.22 0.00 -23.54
N LEU A 481 -12.23 -1.30 -23.84
CA LEU A 481 -11.26 -1.92 -24.74
C LEU A 481 -11.35 -1.35 -26.16
N GLU A 482 -12.56 -1.09 -26.65
CA GLU A 482 -12.81 -0.42 -27.94
C GLU A 482 -12.30 1.02 -27.93
N ALA A 483 -12.59 1.78 -26.87
CA ALA A 483 -12.07 3.14 -26.70
C ALA A 483 -10.53 3.14 -26.55
N LYS A 484 -9.94 2.12 -25.93
CA LYS A 484 -8.49 1.97 -25.77
C LYS A 484 -7.83 1.68 -27.13
N ALA A 485 -8.40 0.77 -27.91
CA ALA A 485 -7.95 0.49 -29.28
C ALA A 485 -8.08 1.73 -30.19
N ALA A 486 -9.07 2.58 -29.94
CA ALA A 486 -9.27 3.84 -30.66
C ALA A 486 -8.46 5.03 -30.10
N GLY A 487 -7.69 4.84 -29.02
CA GLY A 487 -6.89 5.90 -28.39
C GLY A 487 -7.71 6.97 -27.64
N THR A 488 -8.96 6.68 -27.29
CA THR A 488 -9.92 7.60 -26.65
C THR A 488 -10.40 7.13 -25.28
N ALA A 489 -9.84 6.05 -24.73
CA ALA A 489 -10.24 5.51 -23.44
C ALA A 489 -9.94 6.47 -22.27
N GLY A 490 -11.00 7.01 -21.68
CA GLY A 490 -10.98 7.76 -20.42
C GLY A 490 -12.27 7.51 -19.64
N GLY A 491 -12.15 7.21 -18.34
CA GLY A 491 -13.30 7.02 -17.45
C GLY A 491 -13.11 5.96 -16.36
N ILE A 492 -13.98 6.00 -15.36
CA ILE A 492 -14.15 4.95 -14.35
C ILE A 492 -15.14 3.92 -14.91
N PHE A 493 -14.65 2.72 -15.19
CA PHE A 493 -15.49 1.62 -15.67
C PHE A 493 -15.53 0.52 -14.62
N ASP A 494 -16.70 -0.08 -14.43
CA ASP A 494 -16.78 -1.35 -13.71
C ASP A 494 -16.16 -2.42 -14.60
N ILE A 495 -15.07 -3.03 -14.12
CA ILE A 495 -14.26 -3.98 -14.89
C ILE A 495 -14.76 -5.40 -14.65
N ASP A 496 -14.93 -6.13 -15.74
CA ASP A 496 -15.18 -7.56 -15.72
C ASP A 496 -13.90 -8.30 -15.32
N CYS A 497 -13.79 -8.63 -14.03
CA CYS A 497 -12.66 -9.36 -13.47
C CYS A 497 -12.47 -10.73 -14.12
N THR A 498 -13.54 -11.36 -14.63
CA THR A 498 -13.47 -12.66 -15.31
C THR A 498 -12.64 -12.55 -16.58
N SER A 499 -12.95 -11.54 -17.39
CA SER A 499 -12.21 -11.21 -18.61
C SER A 499 -10.81 -10.67 -18.28
N TYR A 500 -10.66 -9.91 -17.18
CA TYR A 500 -9.38 -9.37 -16.71
C TYR A 500 -8.33 -10.45 -16.46
N PHE A 501 -8.71 -11.55 -15.80
CA PHE A 501 -7.78 -12.65 -15.49
C PHE A 501 -7.68 -13.72 -16.59
N ASN A 502 -8.39 -13.55 -17.71
CA ASN A 502 -8.47 -14.56 -18.77
C ASN A 502 -8.75 -15.98 -18.22
N LEU A 503 -9.64 -16.06 -17.23
CA LEU A 503 -10.07 -17.33 -16.62
C LEU A 503 -10.74 -18.16 -17.70
N THR A 504 -10.19 -19.33 -18.07
CA THR A 504 -10.69 -20.11 -19.22
C THR A 504 -11.59 -21.30 -18.85
N LEU A 505 -12.65 -21.41 -19.66
CA LEU A 505 -13.57 -22.51 -20.01
C LEU A 505 -14.73 -22.93 -19.09
N GLU A 506 -14.69 -22.74 -17.76
CA GLU A 506 -15.85 -23.09 -16.89
C GLU A 506 -16.72 -21.90 -16.45
N GLY A 507 -16.32 -20.66 -16.77
CA GLY A 507 -17.24 -19.53 -16.88
C GLY A 507 -17.63 -18.77 -15.61
N GLU A 508 -17.13 -19.14 -14.42
CA GLU A 508 -17.48 -18.48 -13.16
C GLU A 508 -16.24 -18.10 -12.32
N ASP A 509 -16.12 -16.81 -11.96
CA ASP A 509 -15.11 -16.28 -11.03
C ASP A 509 -15.52 -16.60 -9.57
N ILE A 510 -14.62 -16.37 -8.61
CA ILE A 510 -14.96 -16.39 -7.19
C ILE A 510 -16.08 -15.37 -6.88
N PRO A 511 -16.94 -15.63 -5.87
CA PRO A 511 -18.10 -14.79 -5.60
C PRO A 511 -17.70 -13.33 -5.33
N PRO A 512 -18.46 -12.32 -5.78
CA PRO A 512 -18.14 -10.93 -5.53
C PRO A 512 -18.46 -10.51 -4.09
N ILE A 513 -17.69 -9.56 -3.59
CA ILE A 513 -18.02 -8.77 -2.41
C ILE A 513 -18.01 -7.29 -2.80
N TYR A 514 -19.13 -6.61 -2.55
CA TYR A 514 -19.24 -5.19 -2.82
C TYR A 514 -19.00 -4.42 -1.52
N MET A 515 -18.04 -3.50 -1.58
CA MET A 515 -17.68 -2.66 -0.44
C MET A 515 -17.41 -1.22 -0.90
N ASP A 516 -17.46 -0.26 0.03
CA ASP A 516 -17.20 1.15 -0.27
C ASP A 516 -15.70 1.44 -0.39
N LYS A 517 -15.35 2.69 -0.70
CA LYS A 517 -13.95 3.12 -0.85
C LYS A 517 -13.22 3.07 0.50
N GLU A 518 -13.84 3.57 1.58
CA GLU A 518 -13.25 3.59 2.91
C GLU A 518 -12.80 2.18 3.36
N MET A 519 -13.62 1.16 3.10
CA MET A 519 -13.32 -0.23 3.43
C MET A 519 -12.16 -0.78 2.61
N ARG A 520 -12.17 -0.53 1.29
CA ARG A 520 -11.07 -0.95 0.40
C ARG A 520 -9.75 -0.34 0.82
N ASP A 521 -9.74 0.94 1.16
CA ASP A 521 -8.55 1.66 1.58
C ASP A 521 -8.00 1.10 2.91
N LYS A 522 -8.88 0.77 3.87
CA LYS A 522 -8.49 0.10 5.13
C LYS A 522 -7.88 -1.28 4.90
N LEU A 523 -8.46 -2.06 4.00
CA LEU A 523 -7.96 -3.38 3.63
C LEU A 523 -6.74 -3.32 2.68
N ARG A 524 -6.46 -2.14 2.11
CA ARG A 524 -5.44 -1.88 1.08
C ARG A 524 -5.64 -2.73 -0.17
N VAL A 525 -6.90 -2.89 -0.60
CA VAL A 525 -7.28 -3.70 -1.76
C VAL A 525 -7.90 -2.84 -2.86
N GLY A 526 -7.52 -3.10 -4.10
CA GLY A 526 -8.06 -2.50 -5.30
C GLY A 526 -9.22 -3.28 -5.91
N PHE A 527 -9.68 -2.85 -7.08
CA PHE A 527 -10.67 -3.58 -7.86
C PHE A 527 -10.07 -4.92 -8.34
N CYS A 528 -10.89 -5.96 -8.42
CA CYS A 528 -10.50 -7.31 -8.81
C CYS A 528 -9.47 -8.02 -7.91
N ASP A 529 -9.01 -7.38 -6.83
CA ASP A 529 -8.28 -8.11 -5.79
C ASP A 529 -9.21 -9.10 -5.09
N ALA A 530 -8.62 -10.10 -4.44
CA ALA A 530 -9.36 -11.08 -3.69
C ALA A 530 -9.17 -10.85 -2.19
N VAL A 531 -10.26 -10.96 -1.44
CA VAL A 531 -10.25 -10.97 0.02
C VAL A 531 -10.81 -12.30 0.50
N ARG A 532 -10.40 -12.74 1.68
CA ARG A 532 -11.07 -13.87 2.34
C ARG A 532 -12.03 -13.35 3.40
N ILE A 533 -13.21 -13.94 3.45
CA ILE A 533 -14.22 -13.60 4.44
C ILE A 533 -14.54 -14.79 5.31
N ARG A 534 -14.90 -14.51 6.56
CA ARG A 534 -15.40 -15.49 7.52
C ARG A 534 -16.34 -14.83 8.50
N ARG A 535 -17.16 -15.62 9.18
CA ARG A 535 -17.96 -15.13 10.30
C ARG A 535 -17.12 -14.85 11.55
N THR A 536 -17.70 -14.10 12.48
CA THR A 536 -17.18 -14.04 13.86
C THR A 536 -17.73 -15.19 14.70
N ALA A 537 -17.08 -15.48 15.83
CA ALA A 537 -17.61 -16.42 16.81
C ALA A 537 -18.87 -15.90 17.53
N MET A 538 -19.06 -14.57 17.57
CA MET A 538 -20.16 -13.96 18.32
C MET A 538 -21.50 -14.11 17.61
N ASN A 539 -21.55 -14.10 16.28
CA ASN A 539 -22.83 -14.16 15.55
C ASN A 539 -23.72 -15.35 15.98
N PRO A 540 -23.27 -16.62 15.91
CA PRO A 540 -24.13 -17.73 16.32
C PRO A 540 -24.33 -17.77 17.84
N VAL A 541 -23.37 -17.26 18.63
CA VAL A 541 -23.54 -17.19 20.09
C VAL A 541 -24.69 -16.24 20.44
N GLU A 542 -24.74 -15.05 19.84
CA GLU A 542 -25.81 -14.07 20.04
C GLU A 542 -27.18 -14.60 19.60
N ARG A 543 -27.24 -15.29 18.45
CA ARG A 543 -28.48 -15.89 17.94
C ARG A 543 -29.01 -16.97 18.88
N GLU A 544 -28.15 -17.90 19.28
CA GLU A 544 -28.53 -19.00 20.15
C GLU A 544 -28.79 -18.52 21.60
N PHE A 545 -28.16 -17.43 22.04
CA PHE A 545 -28.28 -16.93 23.42
C PHE A 545 -29.72 -16.75 23.88
N THR A 546 -30.60 -16.21 23.02
CA THR A 546 -32.01 -15.94 23.39
C THR A 546 -32.77 -17.23 23.69
N ASP A 547 -32.63 -18.24 22.84
CA ASP A 547 -33.33 -19.53 22.99
C ASP A 547 -32.81 -20.31 24.20
N PHE A 548 -31.49 -20.31 24.41
CA PHE A 548 -30.88 -21.03 25.54
C PHE A 548 -31.12 -20.34 26.87
N VAL A 549 -31.11 -19.01 26.94
CA VAL A 549 -31.41 -18.29 28.18
C VAL A 549 -32.84 -18.59 28.65
N MET A 550 -33.81 -18.67 27.74
CA MET A 550 -35.17 -19.09 28.12
C MET A 550 -35.20 -20.51 28.70
N ILE A 551 -34.53 -21.48 28.05
CA ILE A 551 -34.48 -22.87 28.54
C ILE A 551 -33.79 -22.96 29.91
N ILE A 552 -32.68 -22.24 30.10
CA ILE A 552 -31.95 -22.18 31.37
C ILE A 552 -32.83 -21.58 32.47
N ILE A 553 -33.54 -20.48 32.20
CA ILE A 553 -34.46 -19.86 33.15
C ILE A 553 -35.59 -20.82 33.53
N ILE A 554 -36.20 -21.50 32.56
CA ILE A 554 -37.27 -22.48 32.81
C ILE A 554 -36.75 -23.65 33.64
N ALA A 555 -35.58 -24.20 33.31
CA ALA A 555 -34.96 -25.29 34.07
C ALA A 555 -34.62 -24.86 35.50
N MET A 556 -34.06 -23.66 35.69
CA MET A 556 -33.75 -23.09 37.00
C MET A 556 -35.01 -22.88 37.84
N LEU A 557 -36.08 -22.31 37.27
CA LEU A 557 -37.37 -22.14 37.94
C LEU A 557 -37.97 -23.49 38.34
N GLY A 558 -37.92 -24.49 37.45
CA GLY A 558 -38.38 -25.84 37.73
C GLY A 558 -37.71 -26.46 38.95
N ILE A 559 -36.38 -26.35 39.04
CA ILE A 559 -35.59 -26.89 40.15
C ILE A 559 -35.91 -26.18 41.47
N VAL A 560 -36.01 -24.85 41.45
CA VAL A 560 -36.35 -24.05 42.64
C VAL A 560 -37.74 -24.41 43.16
N LEU A 561 -38.69 -24.71 42.27
CA LEU A 561 -40.07 -25.04 42.63
C LEU A 561 -40.28 -26.50 43.08
N THR A 562 -39.46 -27.45 42.59
CA THR A 562 -39.69 -28.90 42.85
C THR A 562 -38.92 -29.47 44.03
N ILE A 563 -37.79 -28.88 44.43
CA ILE A 563 -36.92 -29.44 45.48
C ILE A 563 -36.93 -28.55 46.73
N PRO A 564 -37.91 -28.73 47.64
CA PRO A 564 -37.87 -28.05 48.93
C PRO A 564 -36.65 -28.49 49.74
N ASN A 565 -35.98 -27.53 50.40
CA ASN A 565 -34.79 -27.72 51.26
C ASN A 565 -33.46 -28.06 50.56
N LEU A 566 -33.29 -27.70 49.28
CA LEU A 566 -31.99 -27.84 48.60
C LEU A 566 -30.94 -26.88 49.20
N SER A 567 -29.77 -27.41 49.55
CA SER A 567 -28.67 -26.57 50.08
C SER A 567 -28.15 -25.58 49.04
N PHE A 568 -27.70 -24.39 49.49
CA PHE A 568 -27.18 -23.34 48.61
C PHE A 568 -26.05 -23.83 47.68
N VAL A 569 -25.15 -24.67 48.20
CA VAL A 569 -24.03 -25.25 47.44
C VAL A 569 -24.53 -26.22 46.37
N ALA A 570 -25.52 -27.05 46.69
CA ALA A 570 -26.12 -27.96 45.72
C ALA A 570 -26.85 -27.21 44.60
N SER A 571 -27.56 -26.13 44.94
CA SER A 571 -28.21 -25.24 43.96
C SER A 571 -27.20 -24.64 42.98
N ILE A 572 -26.08 -24.09 43.49
CA ILE A 572 -25.01 -23.56 42.64
C ILE A 572 -24.41 -24.65 41.76
N SER A 573 -24.12 -25.82 42.32
CA SER A 573 -23.52 -26.93 41.55
C SER A 573 -24.42 -27.36 40.39
N ILE A 574 -25.73 -27.47 40.61
CA ILE A 574 -26.69 -27.86 39.57
C ILE A 574 -26.79 -26.78 38.49
N ILE A 575 -26.85 -25.50 38.88
CA ILE A 575 -26.87 -24.37 37.93
C ILE A 575 -25.61 -24.39 37.07
N VAL A 576 -24.44 -24.57 37.67
CA VAL A 576 -23.16 -24.65 36.96
C VAL A 576 -23.15 -25.85 35.99
N SER A 577 -23.63 -27.02 36.42
CA SER A 577 -23.73 -28.19 35.54
C SER A 577 -24.66 -27.95 34.34
N ILE A 578 -25.81 -27.29 34.55
CA ILE A 578 -26.75 -26.93 33.47
C ILE A 578 -26.07 -25.97 32.48
N ILE A 579 -25.37 -24.95 32.98
CA ILE A 579 -24.65 -24.00 32.14
C ILE A 579 -23.56 -24.72 31.33
N ILE A 580 -22.79 -25.63 31.95
CA ILE A 580 -21.74 -26.40 31.26
C ILE A 580 -22.35 -27.26 30.14
N VAL A 581 -23.42 -28.01 30.43
CA VAL A 581 -24.09 -28.84 29.41
C VAL A 581 -24.67 -27.98 28.29
N ALA A 582 -25.29 -26.85 28.62
CA ALA A 582 -25.79 -25.90 27.63
C ALA A 582 -24.66 -25.38 26.72
N VAL A 583 -23.53 -24.95 27.28
CA VAL A 583 -22.35 -24.49 26.51
C VAL A 583 -21.81 -25.60 25.61
N ILE A 584 -21.75 -26.85 26.08
CA ILE A 584 -21.32 -28.00 25.27
C ILE A 584 -22.28 -28.22 24.10
N LEU A 585 -23.59 -28.28 24.36
CA LEU A 585 -24.61 -28.49 23.33
C LEU A 585 -24.64 -27.35 22.30
N ILE A 586 -24.51 -26.09 22.74
CA ILE A 586 -24.38 -24.91 21.87
C ILE A 586 -23.15 -25.07 20.98
N THR A 587 -22.00 -25.38 21.56
CA THR A 587 -20.75 -25.54 20.81
C THR A 587 -20.87 -26.66 19.78
N MET A 588 -21.51 -27.79 20.13
CA MET A 588 -21.77 -28.90 19.21
C MET A 588 -22.73 -28.49 18.07
N LYS A 589 -23.83 -27.80 18.39
CA LYS A 589 -24.81 -27.32 17.40
C LYS A 589 -24.18 -26.35 16.40
N ILE A 590 -23.44 -25.35 16.90
CA ILE A 590 -22.73 -24.37 16.07
C ILE A 590 -21.70 -25.06 15.17
N ARG A 591 -20.97 -26.06 15.69
CA ARG A 591 -20.02 -26.84 14.90
C ARG A 591 -20.69 -27.65 13.80
N HIS A 592 -21.85 -28.24 14.07
CA HIS A 592 -22.59 -29.04 13.09
C HIS A 592 -23.23 -28.19 11.98
N GLN A 593 -23.60 -26.94 12.25
CA GLN A 593 -24.16 -26.05 11.22
C GLN A 593 -23.16 -25.70 10.10
N ILE A 594 -21.87 -25.95 10.31
CA ILE A 594 -20.76 -25.50 9.44
C ILE A 594 -19.86 -26.67 9.02
N SER A 595 -20.08 -27.86 9.57
CA SER A 595 -19.46 -29.10 9.07
C SER A 595 -20.29 -29.67 7.95
#